data_AF-A0A3M6UKL4-F1
#
_entry.id   AF-A0A3M6UKL4-F1
#
_cell.length_a   1.000
_cell.length_b   1.000
_cell.length_c   1.000
_cell.angle_alpha   90.00
_cell.angle_beta   90.00
_cell.angle_gamma   90.00
#
_symmetry.space_group_name_H-M   'P 1'
#
loop_
_entity.id
_entity.type
_entity.pdbx_description
1 polymer ?
#
loop_
_entity_poly.entity_id
_entity_poly.type
_entity_poly.pdbx_seq_one_letter_code
_entity_poly.pdbx_strand_id
1 'polypeptide(L)'
;MHLFVLIFAFGIAFTPGYGHPSNGHPDTLKGLHFIGVGYDIMRGNPDCDLSKGGIDPELKTTRKILKLTWNDGKLSVDKKYKVPDQIAFADRNSRGEEIVQKVFFGPRSYQDKLKTVVKVDGE
;
A
#
# COMPACT_ATOMS: atom_id res chain seq x y z
N MET A 1 -30.45 3.34 11.95
CA MET A 1 -29.52 4.47 11.80
C MET A 1 -28.44 4.04 10.82
N HIS A 2 -28.57 4.44 9.55
CA HIS A 2 -27.64 4.05 8.49
C HIS A 2 -26.38 4.92 8.57
N LEU A 3 -25.24 4.28 8.86
CA LEU A 3 -23.93 4.92 8.88
C LEU A 3 -23.36 4.90 7.45
N PHE A 4 -23.46 6.03 6.76
CA PHE A 4 -22.72 6.28 5.52
C PHE A 4 -21.26 6.57 5.89
N VAL A 5 -20.34 5.71 5.48
CA VAL A 5 -18.89 5.98 5.57
C VAL A 5 -18.44 6.46 4.19
N LEU A 6 -18.24 7.77 4.07
CA LEU A 6 -17.57 8.43 2.95
C LEU A 6 -16.08 8.09 3.00
N ILE A 7 -15.60 7.36 2.00
CA ILE A 7 -14.17 7.07 1.84
C ILE A 7 -13.57 8.17 0.99
N PHE A 8 -12.85 9.11 1.62
CA PHE A 8 -11.94 10.02 0.93
C PHE A 8 -10.69 9.24 0.52
N ALA A 9 -10.37 9.26 -0.76
CA ALA A 9 -9.20 8.63 -1.35
C ALA A 9 -7.92 9.31 -0.87
N PHE A 10 -7.25 8.71 0.11
CA PHE A 10 -5.84 8.94 0.38
C PHE A 10 -5.13 7.60 0.22
N GLY A 11 -4.10 7.54 -0.63
CA GLY A 11 -3.36 6.33 -0.93
C GLY A 11 -2.88 5.63 0.35
N ILE A 12 -3.50 4.50 0.69
CA ILE A 12 -3.15 3.69 1.85
C ILE A 12 -2.10 2.66 1.41
N ALA A 13 -0.89 2.71 1.98
CA ALA A 13 0.03 1.59 1.89
C ALA A 13 -0.22 0.63 3.05
N PHE A 14 -0.29 -0.67 2.72
CA PHE A 14 -0.45 -1.76 3.68
C PHE A 14 0.85 -2.55 3.79
N THR A 15 1.26 -2.91 5.01
CA THR A 15 2.24 -3.98 5.24
C THR A 15 1.73 -4.99 6.24
N PRO A 16 1.91 -6.30 6.01
CA PRO A 16 1.69 -7.30 7.05
C PRO A 16 2.71 -7.11 8.17
N GLY A 17 2.23 -6.78 9.36
CA GLY A 17 3.03 -6.58 10.55
C GLY A 17 3.51 -7.92 11.14
N TYR A 18 4.79 -8.22 10.97
CA TYR A 18 5.57 -9.07 11.88
C TYR A 18 6.80 -8.26 12.32
N GLY A 19 6.57 -7.23 13.13
CA GLY A 19 7.61 -6.47 13.83
C GLY A 19 7.46 -6.71 15.33
N HIS A 20 8.36 -7.49 15.90
CA HIS A 20 8.51 -7.60 17.35
C HIS A 20 9.35 -6.39 17.79
N PRO A 21 8.87 -5.51 18.68
CA PRO A 21 9.60 -4.29 19.02
C PRO A 21 10.94 -4.67 19.68
N SER A 22 12.04 -4.32 19.01
CA SER A 22 13.37 -4.51 19.56
C SER A 22 13.71 -3.36 20.51
N ASN A 23 13.95 -3.69 21.78
CA ASN A 23 14.69 -2.88 22.77
C ASN A 23 14.32 -1.38 22.87
N GLY A 24 13.02 -1.06 22.91
CA GLY A 24 12.52 0.29 23.24
C GLY A 24 12.69 1.35 22.15
N HIS A 25 13.11 0.97 20.94
CA HIS A 25 13.19 1.88 19.79
C HIS A 25 12.10 1.56 18.77
N PRO A 26 11.35 2.57 18.25
CA PRO A 26 10.34 2.33 17.24
C PRO A 26 10.96 1.86 15.93
N ASP A 27 10.40 0.79 15.37
CA ASP A 27 10.87 0.17 14.12
C ASP A 27 10.52 1.03 12.90
N THR A 28 11.24 0.81 11.80
CA THR A 28 10.93 1.44 10.51
C THR A 28 10.04 0.50 9.69
N LEU A 29 8.90 0.99 9.21
CA LEU A 29 8.00 0.16 8.39
C LEU A 29 8.65 -0.24 7.06
N LYS A 30 8.66 -1.54 6.75
CA LYS A 30 9.17 -2.05 5.46
C LYS A 30 8.43 -1.47 4.25
N GLY A 31 7.13 -1.19 4.38
CA GLY A 31 6.31 -0.71 3.26
C GLY A 31 6.44 0.77 2.95
N LEU A 32 7.05 1.55 3.85
CA LEU A 32 7.41 2.94 3.53
C LEU A 32 8.35 3.02 2.33
N HIS A 33 9.07 1.93 2.04
CA HIS A 33 9.87 1.80 0.83
C HIS A 33 9.06 1.96 -0.47
N PHE A 34 7.76 1.65 -0.47
CA PHE A 34 6.92 1.75 -1.68
C PHE A 34 6.18 3.09 -1.82
N ILE A 35 6.11 3.91 -0.78
CA ILE A 35 5.41 5.20 -0.86
C ILE A 35 6.19 6.21 -1.72
N GLY A 36 5.51 6.87 -2.65
CA GLY A 36 6.10 7.90 -3.49
C GLY A 36 7.07 7.39 -4.56
N VAL A 37 7.06 6.08 -4.83
CA VAL A 37 7.78 5.49 -5.97
C VAL A 37 7.00 5.74 -7.26
N GLY A 38 7.69 5.75 -8.39
CA GLY A 38 7.03 5.83 -9.70
C GLY A 38 6.31 4.54 -10.09
N TYR A 39 5.27 4.67 -10.91
CA TYR A 39 4.52 3.55 -11.48
C TYR A 39 4.23 3.81 -12.96
N ASP A 40 4.49 2.84 -13.84
CA ASP A 40 4.10 2.90 -15.25
C ASP A 40 2.76 2.16 -15.43
N ILE A 41 1.67 2.92 -15.58
CA ILE A 41 0.32 2.38 -15.69
C ILE A 41 0.10 1.59 -16.99
N MET A 42 0.86 1.88 -18.06
CA MET A 42 0.68 1.22 -19.35
C MET A 42 1.31 -0.17 -19.38
N ARG A 43 2.31 -0.39 -18.53
CA ARG A 43 3.08 -1.64 -18.48
C ARG A 43 2.88 -2.42 -17.17
N GLY A 44 2.25 -1.82 -16.18
CA GLY A 44 2.05 -2.40 -14.86
C GLY A 44 1.15 -3.63 -14.86
N ASN A 45 1.39 -4.52 -13.90
CA ASN A 45 0.57 -5.70 -13.67
C ASN A 45 0.41 -5.99 -12.16
N PRO A 46 -0.67 -5.47 -11.53
CA PRO A 46 -0.91 -5.60 -10.10
C PRO A 46 -1.25 -7.03 -9.63
N ASP A 47 -1.55 -7.96 -10.54
CA ASP A 47 -1.75 -9.37 -10.19
C ASP A 47 -0.43 -10.03 -9.77
N CYS A 48 0.69 -9.41 -10.18
CA CYS A 48 2.06 -9.79 -9.90
C CYS A 48 2.43 -11.22 -10.32
N ASP A 49 3.70 -11.54 -10.25
CA ASP A 49 4.21 -12.91 -10.38
C ASP A 49 4.83 -13.31 -9.04
N LEU A 50 4.18 -14.23 -8.33
CA LEU A 50 4.64 -14.69 -7.02
C LEU A 50 6.01 -15.38 -7.11
N SER A 51 6.36 -15.99 -8.25
CA SER A 51 7.68 -16.59 -8.46
C SER A 51 8.80 -15.54 -8.57
N LYS A 52 8.43 -14.28 -8.81
CA LYS A 52 9.35 -13.13 -8.92
C LYS A 52 9.29 -12.19 -7.71
N GLY A 53 8.74 -12.66 -6.59
CA GLY A 53 8.66 -11.90 -5.34
C GLY A 53 7.35 -11.13 -5.14
N GLY A 54 6.38 -11.25 -6.05
CA GLY A 54 5.03 -10.70 -5.86
C GLY A 54 4.93 -9.17 -5.89
N ILE A 55 5.96 -8.48 -6.40
CA ILE A 55 5.94 -7.04 -6.63
C ILE A 55 5.56 -6.78 -8.09
N ASP A 56 4.73 -5.76 -8.32
CA ASP A 56 4.35 -5.35 -9.68
C ASP A 56 5.64 -4.98 -10.46
N PRO A 57 5.87 -5.55 -11.67
CA PRO A 57 7.08 -5.33 -12.45
C PRO A 57 7.41 -3.85 -12.71
N GLU A 58 6.39 -3.00 -12.77
CA GLU A 58 6.55 -1.59 -13.12
C GLU A 58 6.51 -0.64 -11.93
N LEU A 59 6.44 -1.18 -10.71
CA LEU A 59 6.65 -0.40 -9.51
C LEU A 59 8.14 -0.04 -9.40
N LYS A 60 8.49 1.22 -9.67
CA LYS A 60 9.88 1.70 -9.75
C LYS A 60 10.43 1.98 -8.34
N THR A 61 10.63 0.94 -7.55
CA THR A 61 11.10 0.99 -6.16
C THR A 61 12.38 1.80 -5.93
N THR A 62 13.28 1.81 -6.92
CA THR A 62 14.52 2.61 -6.91
C THR A 62 14.34 4.06 -7.33
N ARG A 63 13.19 4.42 -7.93
CA ARG A 63 12.87 5.77 -8.40
C ARG A 63 11.80 6.41 -7.51
N LYS A 64 12.26 7.12 -6.48
CA LYS A 64 11.41 7.97 -5.66
C LYS A 64 11.07 9.26 -6.39
N ILE A 65 9.77 9.51 -6.55
CA ILE A 65 9.21 10.76 -7.06
C ILE A 65 8.99 11.73 -5.89
N LEU A 66 8.47 11.22 -4.77
CA LEU A 66 8.24 12.02 -3.57
C LEU A 66 9.35 11.82 -2.55
N LYS A 67 9.81 12.92 -1.95
CA LYS A 67 10.71 12.91 -0.81
C LYS A 67 9.89 12.81 0.48
N LEU A 68 10.26 11.85 1.33
CA LEU A 68 9.73 11.71 2.68
C LEU A 68 10.68 12.43 3.66
N THR A 69 10.15 13.00 4.75
CA THR A 69 10.95 13.61 5.83
C THR A 69 10.56 13.03 7.19
N TRP A 70 11.47 13.14 8.17
CA TRP A 70 11.34 12.57 9.52
C TRP A 70 11.74 13.58 10.60
N ASN A 71 11.51 14.86 10.33
CA ASN A 71 12.01 15.93 11.20
C ASN A 71 11.22 16.02 12.50
N ASP A 72 9.94 15.63 12.47
CA ASP A 72 9.02 15.82 13.60
C ASP A 72 9.05 14.65 14.59
N GLY A 73 9.84 13.61 14.31
CA GLY A 73 9.89 12.39 15.13
C GLY A 73 8.54 11.68 15.23
N LYS A 74 7.65 11.88 14.25
CA LYS A 74 6.28 11.37 14.23
C LYS A 74 6.25 9.84 14.34
N LEU A 75 5.37 9.35 15.21
CA LEU A 75 5.16 7.92 15.44
C LEU A 75 3.75 7.48 15.04
N SER A 76 3.59 6.18 14.84
CA SER A 76 2.27 5.55 14.74
C SER A 76 1.45 5.74 16.02
N VAL A 77 0.14 5.54 15.94
CA VAL A 77 -0.79 5.71 17.08
C VAL A 77 -0.38 4.85 18.28
N ASP A 78 0.09 3.62 18.02
CA ASP A 78 0.58 2.68 19.02
C ASP A 78 2.06 2.88 19.39
N LYS A 79 2.70 3.93 18.85
CA LYS A 79 4.11 4.31 19.03
C LYS A 79 5.12 3.25 18.64
N LYS A 80 4.71 2.20 17.91
CA LYS A 80 5.62 1.12 17.49
C LYS A 80 6.49 1.51 16.31
N TYR A 81 6.03 2.42 15.47
CA TYR A 81 6.68 2.70 14.19
C TYR A 81 6.98 4.18 13.99
N LYS A 82 8.11 4.45 13.34
CA LYS A 82 8.43 5.77 12.82
C LYS A 82 7.64 6.03 11.54
N VAL A 83 7.00 7.19 11.47
CA VAL A 83 6.15 7.60 10.34
C VAL A 83 6.69 8.90 9.76
N PRO A 84 6.83 9.03 8.44
CA PRO A 84 7.22 10.29 7.83
C PRO A 84 6.22 11.40 8.11
N ASP A 85 6.70 12.64 8.16
CA ASP A 85 5.92 13.81 8.58
C ASP A 85 4.62 13.95 7.75
N GLN A 86 4.72 13.71 6.43
CA GLN A 86 3.63 13.83 5.45
C GLN A 86 2.63 12.66 5.43
N ILE A 87 2.94 11.54 6.09
CA ILE A 87 2.18 10.29 5.92
C ILE A 87 1.22 10.09 7.08
N ALA A 88 -0.06 9.90 6.76
CA ALA A 88 -1.03 9.36 7.70
C ALA A 88 -0.89 7.83 7.73
N PHE A 89 -0.63 7.27 8.91
CA PHE A 89 -0.42 5.84 9.08
C PHE A 89 -1.42 5.26 10.07
N ALA A 90 -2.07 4.17 9.69
CA ALA A 90 -2.95 3.39 10.54
C ALA A 90 -2.48 1.94 10.52
N ASP A 91 -2.07 1.44 11.69
CA ASP A 91 -1.74 0.03 11.83
C ASP A 91 -3.02 -0.82 11.78
N ARG A 92 -2.94 -1.98 11.12
CA ARG A 92 -4.04 -2.96 11.09
C ARG A 92 -3.58 -4.24 11.79
N ASN A 93 -4.14 -4.47 12.98
CA ASN A 93 -3.91 -5.71 13.75
C ASN A 93 -4.75 -6.91 13.27
N SER A 94 -5.50 -6.76 12.17
CA SER A 94 -6.25 -7.86 11.56
C SER A 94 -5.80 -8.09 10.12
N ARG A 95 -5.58 -9.36 9.77
CA ARG A 95 -5.39 -9.77 8.38
C ARG A 95 -6.74 -9.67 7.69
N GLY A 96 -6.85 -8.79 6.69
CA GLY A 96 -7.98 -8.80 5.78
C GLY A 96 -7.84 -10.01 4.86
N GLU A 97 -8.57 -11.08 5.16
CA GLU A 97 -8.70 -12.20 4.24
C GLU A 97 -10.00 -12.05 3.47
N GLU A 98 -9.90 -11.86 2.16
CA GLU A 98 -11.04 -11.87 1.26
C GLU A 98 -10.79 -12.97 0.23
N ILE A 99 -11.60 -14.03 0.28
CA ILE A 99 -11.56 -15.09 -0.73
C ILE A 99 -12.47 -14.65 -1.87
N VAL A 100 -11.88 -14.12 -2.94
CA VAL A 100 -12.60 -13.71 -4.14
C VAL A 100 -12.51 -14.80 -5.19
N GLN A 101 -13.58 -15.59 -5.34
CA GLN A 101 -13.70 -16.54 -6.45
C GLN A 101 -14.52 -15.88 -7.58
N LYS A 102 -13.82 -15.37 -8.60
CA LYS A 102 -14.43 -14.78 -9.80
C LYS A 102 -13.82 -15.41 -11.04
N VAL A 103 -14.67 -15.70 -12.03
CA VAL A 103 -14.23 -16.19 -13.34
C VAL A 103 -14.00 -14.98 -14.25
N PHE A 104 -12.81 -14.91 -14.83
CA PHE A 104 -12.43 -13.87 -15.80
C PHE A 104 -12.32 -14.53 -17.17
N PHE A 105 -13.07 -14.02 -18.14
CA PHE A 105 -13.03 -14.49 -19.52
C PHE A 105 -12.77 -13.31 -20.47
N GLY A 106 -11.70 -13.44 -21.25
CA GLY A 106 -11.27 -12.44 -22.23
C GLY A 106 -10.55 -11.21 -21.63
N PRO A 107 -9.86 -10.42 -22.47
CA PRO A 107 -8.96 -9.35 -22.03
C PRO A 107 -9.64 -8.25 -21.20
N ARG A 108 -10.88 -7.90 -21.53
CA ARG A 108 -11.63 -6.82 -20.86
C ARG A 108 -11.91 -7.14 -19.39
N SER A 109 -12.36 -8.36 -19.10
CA SER A 109 -12.64 -8.80 -17.73
C SER A 109 -11.37 -8.86 -16.87
N TYR A 110 -10.23 -9.21 -17.48
CA TYR A 110 -8.93 -9.16 -16.82
C TYR A 110 -8.52 -7.72 -16.50
N GLN A 111 -8.68 -6.80 -17.43
CA GLN A 111 -8.39 -5.39 -17.17
C GLN A 111 -9.27 -4.82 -16.04
N ASP A 112 -10.56 -5.18 -16.01
CA ASP A 112 -11.48 -4.73 -14.95
C ASP A 112 -11.11 -5.32 -13.58
N LYS A 113 -10.58 -6.55 -13.52
CA LYS A 113 -9.94 -7.11 -12.31
C LYS A 113 -8.82 -6.19 -11.84
N LEU A 114 -7.87 -5.84 -12.71
CA LEU A 114 -6.69 -5.05 -12.33
C LEU A 114 -7.05 -3.63 -11.85
N LYS A 115 -8.07 -2.99 -12.45
CA LYS A 115 -8.56 -1.67 -12.01
C LYS A 115 -9.06 -1.64 -10.56
N THR A 116 -9.56 -2.76 -10.03
CA THR A 116 -10.01 -2.80 -8.62
C THR A 116 -8.84 -2.66 -7.66
N VAL A 117 -7.64 -3.09 -8.06
CA VAL A 117 -6.42 -3.03 -7.27
C VAL A 117 -5.73 -1.68 -7.42
N VAL A 118 -5.75 -1.10 -8.63
CA VAL A 118 -5.19 0.23 -8.92
C VAL A 118 -6.30 1.16 -9.41
N LYS A 119 -6.73 2.05 -8.52
CA LYS A 119 -7.67 3.13 -8.85
C LYS A 119 -6.91 4.43 -9.01
N VAL A 120 -7.15 5.11 -10.12
CA VAL A 120 -6.71 6.48 -10.35
C VAL A 120 -7.95 7.34 -10.21
N ASP A 121 -8.04 8.09 -9.11
CA ASP A 121 -9.02 9.15 -8.98
C ASP A 121 -8.43 10.39 -9.65
N GLY A 122 -9.11 10.86 -10.69
CA GLY A 122 -8.66 11.97 -11.54
C GLY A 122 -9.87 12.76 -12.04
N GLU A 123 -10.52 13.45 -11.11
CA GLU A 123 -11.40 14.61 -11.33
C GLU A 123 -11.31 15.55 -10.12
#